data_AF-A0A9P6SN19-F1
#
_entry.id   AF-A0A9P6SN19-F1
#
_cell.length_a   1.000
_cell.length_b   1.000
_cell.length_c   1.000
_cell.angle_alpha   90.00
_cell.angle_beta   90.00
_cell.angle_gamma   90.00
#
_symmetry.space_group_name_H-M   'P 1'
#
loop_
_entity.id
_entity.type
_entity.pdbx_description
1 polymer ?
#
loop_
_entity_poly.entity_id
_entity_poly.type
_entity_poly.pdbx_seq_one_letter_code
_entity_poly.pdbx_strand_id
1 'polypeptide(L)'
;MDQNRPNKRQKSYDNKERSGPEYEAGQNSDHRSNDREDRDEHRTKAPSLQQLQHAAHLAYQFPVPDKGRKWTVSIALPGSILDGSLTVELKTYLVGQIARACVMFNVDEIVIYNESAKGLSKENLGKDDYLPKSDPNLFMGRVLQYLETPLYLRKLLFPMHRDLKFAGLLNPLDPPHHVHLDDRSVYREGVVVRPRDKQYSIVNCGMRKEVLIDRLVPTGSRVTVRIHGAEKDDRNKKMDKNAKTLAAIAAMEASLSGDKGAQQKYFMGTVVSPKTPREETGYYWGYQVRLADAISKVFTESPFSDGYDLTIGTSDKGTPISPAVTSSLPNFQHAVIVFGGANGIETAVEADEDLKCGTEDTKDMFDHWINTCPQQGSRVVRTEEALLITLSALQGTFAAQGV
;
A
#
# COMPACT_ATOMS: atom_id res chain seq x y z
N MET A 1 -56.84 -22.57 6.52
CA MET A 1 -58.09 -23.10 7.07
C MET A 1 -57.77 -24.51 7.51
N ASP A 2 -57.22 -24.66 8.72
CA ASP A 2 -57.97 -24.98 9.94
C ASP A 2 -58.21 -26.51 10.05
N GLN A 3 -58.02 -27.17 11.19
CA GLN A 3 -58.37 -26.71 12.54
C GLN A 3 -57.25 -26.95 13.59
N ASN A 4 -57.49 -26.45 14.81
CA ASN A 4 -56.52 -26.22 15.88
C ASN A 4 -57.08 -26.71 17.24
N ARG A 5 -56.25 -26.77 18.30
CA ARG A 5 -56.53 -27.09 19.74
C ARG A 5 -56.57 -28.59 20.14
N PRO A 6 -56.27 -28.95 21.43
CA PRO A 6 -56.46 -28.14 22.65
C PRO A 6 -55.42 -28.12 23.81
N ASN A 7 -55.58 -27.08 24.64
CA ASN A 7 -55.42 -26.95 26.11
C ASN A 7 -54.10 -27.17 26.89
N LYS A 8 -53.56 -26.04 27.35
CA LYS A 8 -53.19 -25.67 28.75
C LYS A 8 -52.98 -26.77 29.82
N ARG A 9 -51.86 -26.64 30.56
CA ARG A 9 -51.81 -26.77 32.03
C ARG A 9 -50.75 -25.87 32.66
N GLN A 10 -51.06 -25.25 33.80
CA GLN A 10 -50.13 -24.48 34.66
C GLN A 10 -49.55 -25.38 35.75
N LYS A 11 -48.41 -24.97 36.35
CA LYS A 11 -48.21 -24.95 37.81
C LYS A 11 -46.96 -24.13 38.18
N SER A 12 -47.06 -23.37 39.26
CA SER A 12 -45.95 -22.73 39.98
C SER A 12 -45.35 -23.69 41.03
N TYR A 13 -44.22 -23.32 41.65
CA TYR A 13 -44.03 -23.39 43.11
C TYR A 13 -42.79 -22.58 43.55
N ASP A 14 -42.69 -22.34 44.87
CA ASP A 14 -41.87 -21.31 45.51
C ASP A 14 -40.78 -21.91 46.43
N ASN A 15 -39.65 -21.19 46.52
CA ASN A 15 -38.73 -20.99 47.65
C ASN A 15 -38.22 -22.07 48.66
N LYS A 16 -36.93 -21.88 48.99
CA LYS A 16 -36.22 -21.99 50.32
C LYS A 16 -35.55 -23.28 50.85
N GLU A 17 -34.21 -23.13 51.01
CA GLU A 17 -33.35 -23.36 52.19
C GLU A 17 -32.73 -24.76 52.54
N ARG A 18 -31.50 -24.65 53.11
CA ARG A 18 -30.65 -25.64 53.85
C ARG A 18 -29.75 -26.59 53.04
N SER A 19 -28.51 -26.97 53.47
CA SER A 19 -27.55 -26.37 54.42
C SER A 19 -26.21 -27.17 54.48
N GLY A 20 -25.06 -26.52 54.20
CA GLY A 20 -23.68 -26.91 54.61
C GLY A 20 -23.16 -28.33 54.27
N PRO A 21 -21.98 -28.75 54.75
CA PRO A 21 -20.84 -27.99 55.33
C PRO A 21 -19.58 -28.13 54.40
N GLU A 22 -18.30 -27.78 54.67
CA GLU A 22 -17.58 -27.03 55.72
C GLU A 22 -16.27 -26.43 55.10
N TYR A 23 -15.36 -25.86 55.90
CA TYR A 23 -13.96 -25.56 55.54
C TYR A 23 -13.03 -25.88 56.73
N GLU A 24 -11.83 -26.44 56.50
CA GLU A 24 -10.75 -26.48 57.50
C GLU A 24 -9.64 -25.48 57.16
N ALA A 25 -8.97 -24.96 58.20
CA ALA A 25 -7.99 -23.89 58.11
C ALA A 25 -6.63 -24.29 58.71
N GLY A 26 -5.55 -23.74 58.15
CA GLY A 26 -4.20 -23.79 58.72
C GLY A 26 -3.51 -22.44 58.58
N GLN A 27 -2.89 -21.96 59.67
CA GLN A 27 -2.14 -20.70 59.76
C GLN A 27 -0.71 -20.94 60.25
N ASN A 28 0.12 -19.88 60.18
CA ASN A 28 1.51 -19.74 60.66
C ASN A 28 2.60 -20.36 59.74
N SER A 29 3.80 -19.77 59.60
CA SER A 29 4.31 -18.43 59.97
C SER A 29 5.68 -18.18 59.32
N ASP A 30 6.05 -16.91 59.13
CA ASP A 30 7.41 -16.34 59.09
C ASP A 30 8.62 -17.17 58.60
N HIS A 31 9.25 -16.76 57.49
CA HIS A 31 10.57 -16.09 57.52
C HIS A 31 11.06 -15.62 56.14
N ARG A 32 11.93 -14.61 56.14
CA ARG A 32 12.62 -14.10 54.93
C ARG A 32 13.97 -14.79 54.78
N SER A 33 14.28 -15.28 53.59
CA SER A 33 15.65 -15.28 53.06
C SER A 33 15.61 -14.86 51.59
N ASN A 34 16.49 -13.91 51.24
CA ASN A 34 16.89 -13.75 49.84
C ASN A 34 17.79 -14.93 49.51
N ASP A 35 17.57 -15.57 48.37
CA ASP A 35 18.69 -16.04 47.56
C ASP A 35 18.37 -15.73 46.09
N ARG A 36 19.30 -15.00 45.47
CA ARG A 36 19.34 -14.79 44.02
C ARG A 36 20.20 -15.91 43.47
N GLU A 37 19.70 -16.69 42.53
CA GLU A 37 20.58 -17.43 41.64
C GLU A 37 19.99 -17.52 40.24
N ASP A 38 20.85 -17.29 39.26
CA ASP A 38 20.50 -17.03 37.88
C ASP A 38 19.91 -18.25 37.17
N ARG A 39 18.78 -18.03 36.48
CA ARG A 39 18.42 -18.81 35.28
C ARG A 39 17.92 -17.89 34.18
N ASP A 40 18.87 -17.48 33.35
CA ASP A 40 18.61 -16.93 32.02
C ASP A 40 17.93 -18.00 31.14
N GLU A 41 16.59 -18.02 31.15
CA GLU A 41 15.81 -18.70 30.12
C GLU A 41 15.29 -17.69 29.09
N HIS A 42 15.55 -17.98 27.82
CA HIS A 42 15.08 -17.23 26.65
C HIS A 42 13.54 -17.22 26.52
N ARG A 43 12.86 -16.45 27.38
CA ARG A 43 11.44 -16.16 27.22
C ARG A 43 11.25 -15.10 26.13
N THR A 44 10.93 -15.55 24.92
CA THR A 44 10.37 -14.73 23.83
C THR A 44 9.05 -14.09 24.30
N LYS A 45 9.16 -12.87 24.86
CA LYS A 45 8.03 -12.19 25.54
C LYS A 45 6.91 -11.84 24.56
N ALA A 46 5.73 -12.40 24.81
CA ALA A 46 4.49 -12.19 24.08
C ALA A 46 4.15 -10.70 23.83
N PRO A 47 3.45 -10.38 22.72
CA PRO A 47 2.98 -9.03 22.40
C PRO A 47 1.94 -8.50 23.42
N SER A 48 1.80 -7.18 23.52
CA SER A 48 0.83 -6.56 24.45
C SER A 48 -0.62 -6.77 24.00
N LEU A 49 -1.62 -6.67 24.89
CA LEU A 49 -3.03 -6.84 24.51
C LEU A 49 -3.46 -5.83 23.43
N GLN A 50 -2.95 -4.60 23.47
CA GLN A 50 -3.29 -3.56 22.49
C GLN A 50 -2.54 -3.77 21.15
N GLN A 51 -1.30 -4.27 21.19
CA GLN A 51 -0.56 -4.71 20.00
C GLN A 51 -1.24 -5.94 19.38
N LEU A 52 -1.71 -6.89 20.20
CA LEU A 52 -2.53 -8.02 19.77
C LEU A 52 -3.87 -7.57 19.19
N GLN A 53 -4.52 -6.54 19.73
CA GLN A 53 -5.78 -6.01 19.19
C GLN A 53 -5.58 -5.23 17.89
N HIS A 54 -4.50 -4.47 17.74
CA HIS A 54 -4.19 -3.77 16.49
C HIS A 54 -3.66 -4.72 15.41
N ALA A 55 -2.76 -5.63 15.77
CA ALA A 55 -2.35 -6.73 14.89
C ALA A 55 -3.56 -7.61 14.55
N ALA A 56 -4.49 -7.87 15.48
CA ALA A 56 -5.75 -8.57 15.17
C ALA A 56 -6.67 -7.73 14.29
N HIS A 57 -6.71 -6.40 14.41
CA HIS A 57 -7.53 -5.54 13.52
C HIS A 57 -6.97 -5.54 12.10
N LEU A 58 -5.66 -5.36 11.94
CA LEU A 58 -4.98 -5.50 10.65
C LEU A 58 -5.06 -6.94 10.13
N ALA A 59 -4.98 -7.97 10.98
CA ALA A 59 -5.17 -9.38 10.61
C ALA A 59 -6.62 -9.73 10.23
N TYR A 60 -7.58 -8.98 10.74
CA TYR A 60 -9.01 -9.15 10.48
C TYR A 60 -9.44 -8.46 9.19
N GLN A 61 -8.71 -7.40 8.77
CA GLN A 61 -8.94 -6.68 7.52
C GLN A 61 -8.00 -7.11 6.37
N PHE A 62 -6.77 -7.53 6.69
CA PHE A 62 -5.72 -7.87 5.74
C PHE A 62 -4.99 -9.16 6.15
N PRO A 63 -4.43 -9.93 5.20
CA PRO A 63 -3.51 -11.02 5.52
C PRO A 63 -2.33 -10.49 6.34
N VAL A 64 -1.97 -11.17 7.44
CA VAL A 64 -0.77 -10.85 8.22
C VAL A 64 0.46 -11.33 7.45
N PRO A 65 1.44 -10.47 7.14
CA PRO A 65 2.68 -10.91 6.53
C PRO A 65 3.56 -11.66 7.53
N ASP A 66 4.12 -12.81 7.13
CA ASP A 66 5.05 -13.58 7.98
C ASP A 66 6.40 -12.87 8.18
N LYS A 67 6.80 -12.05 7.20
CA LYS A 67 8.07 -11.31 7.17
C LYS A 67 7.93 -10.00 6.38
N GLY A 68 8.88 -9.09 6.60
CA GLY A 68 9.09 -7.93 5.75
C GLY A 68 9.38 -8.30 4.29
N ARG A 69 8.89 -7.48 3.36
CA ARG A 69 9.04 -7.68 1.90
C ARG A 69 10.07 -6.71 1.34
N LYS A 70 11.17 -7.24 0.81
CA LYS A 70 12.29 -6.45 0.25
C LYS A 70 12.19 -6.28 -1.26
N TRP A 71 11.86 -7.34 -1.99
CA TRP A 71 11.54 -7.32 -3.41
C TRP A 71 10.34 -6.45 -3.78
N THR A 72 10.38 -5.81 -4.95
CA THR A 72 9.27 -5.02 -5.52
C THR A 72 8.74 -5.61 -6.82
N VAL A 73 7.46 -5.34 -7.09
CA VAL A 73 6.82 -5.63 -8.38
C VAL A 73 6.31 -4.33 -8.98
N SER A 74 6.72 -4.09 -10.22
CA SER A 74 6.37 -2.90 -10.99
C SER A 74 5.57 -3.32 -12.22
N ILE A 75 4.69 -2.46 -12.70
CA ILE A 75 4.06 -2.64 -14.01
C ILE A 75 4.38 -1.45 -14.91
N ALA A 76 4.44 -1.69 -16.22
CA ALA A 76 4.47 -0.63 -17.21
C ALA A 76 3.35 -0.82 -18.23
N LEU A 77 2.60 0.23 -18.54
CA LEU A 77 1.51 0.21 -19.51
C LEU A 77 1.38 1.58 -20.20
N PRO A 78 0.82 1.66 -21.41
CA PRO A 78 0.76 2.92 -22.12
C PRO A 78 -0.48 3.74 -21.76
N GLY A 79 -0.36 5.07 -21.74
CA GLY A 79 -1.53 5.95 -21.52
C GLY A 79 -2.58 5.86 -22.64
N SER A 80 -2.19 5.43 -23.84
CA SER A 80 -3.04 5.31 -25.03
C SER A 80 -4.22 4.34 -24.88
N ILE A 81 -4.19 3.42 -23.91
CA ILE A 81 -5.32 2.52 -23.59
C ILE A 81 -6.61 3.28 -23.25
N LEU A 82 -6.48 4.55 -22.83
CA LEU A 82 -7.60 5.44 -22.55
C LEU A 82 -8.22 6.06 -23.81
N ASP A 83 -7.56 6.05 -24.97
CA ASP A 83 -8.10 6.68 -26.19
C ASP A 83 -9.26 5.91 -26.80
N GLY A 84 -9.38 4.60 -26.53
CA GLY A 84 -10.56 3.80 -26.89
C GLY A 84 -11.81 4.08 -26.04
N SER A 85 -11.72 4.85 -24.96
CA SER A 85 -12.85 5.15 -24.08
C SER A 85 -13.64 6.39 -24.54
N LEU A 86 -14.95 6.21 -24.75
CA LEU A 86 -15.85 7.20 -25.34
C LEU A 86 -16.08 8.46 -24.49
N THR A 87 -15.98 8.38 -23.17
CA THR A 87 -16.24 9.50 -22.26
C THR A 87 -15.14 9.64 -21.21
N VAL A 88 -14.97 10.85 -20.66
CA VAL A 88 -14.04 11.08 -19.54
C VAL A 88 -14.41 10.22 -18.32
N GLU A 89 -15.70 9.97 -18.09
CA GLU A 89 -16.19 9.09 -17.03
C GLU A 89 -15.69 7.64 -17.22
N LEU A 90 -15.80 7.08 -18.43
CA LEU A 90 -15.26 5.76 -18.74
C LEU A 90 -13.73 5.70 -18.66
N LYS A 91 -13.02 6.78 -19.07
CA LYS A 91 -11.56 6.89 -18.86
C LYS A 91 -11.22 6.85 -17.38
N THR A 92 -11.93 7.63 -16.54
CA THR A 92 -11.72 7.63 -15.08
C THR A 92 -11.97 6.24 -14.49
N TYR A 93 -13.05 5.57 -14.91
CA TYR A 93 -13.39 4.22 -14.45
C TYR A 93 -12.33 3.17 -14.82
N LEU A 94 -11.83 3.20 -16.06
CA LEU A 94 -10.76 2.33 -16.54
C LEU A 94 -9.47 2.50 -15.72
N VAL A 95 -9.07 3.73 -15.42
CA VAL A 95 -7.93 3.98 -14.51
C VAL A 95 -8.20 3.45 -13.10
N GLY A 96 -9.44 3.53 -12.62
CA GLY A 96 -9.87 2.92 -11.36
C GLY A 96 -9.77 1.38 -11.35
N GLN A 97 -10.05 0.71 -12.47
CA GLN A 97 -9.87 -0.75 -12.60
C GLN A 97 -8.39 -1.13 -12.50
N ILE A 98 -7.51 -0.40 -13.20
CA ILE A 98 -6.05 -0.57 -13.14
C ILE A 98 -5.54 -0.35 -11.71
N ALA A 99 -5.94 0.75 -11.07
CA ALA A 99 -5.57 1.07 -9.69
C ALA A 99 -5.95 -0.06 -8.71
N ARG A 100 -7.16 -0.62 -8.85
CA ARG A 100 -7.61 -1.75 -8.02
C ARG A 100 -6.82 -3.02 -8.28
N ALA A 101 -6.53 -3.35 -9.55
CA ALA A 101 -5.67 -4.49 -9.89
C ALA A 101 -4.30 -4.38 -9.20
N CYS A 102 -3.67 -3.20 -9.28
CA CYS A 102 -2.37 -2.94 -8.67
C CYS A 102 -2.37 -3.13 -7.15
N VAL A 103 -3.39 -2.60 -6.46
CA VAL A 103 -3.51 -2.75 -4.99
C VAL A 103 -3.80 -4.20 -4.58
N MET A 104 -4.66 -4.93 -5.30
CA MET A 104 -4.99 -6.32 -4.96
C MET A 104 -3.78 -7.26 -5.04
N PHE A 105 -2.80 -6.95 -5.88
CA PHE A 105 -1.57 -7.73 -6.07
C PHE A 105 -0.30 -7.05 -5.52
N ASN A 106 -0.46 -6.04 -4.65
CA ASN A 106 0.63 -5.35 -3.95
C ASN A 106 1.72 -4.74 -4.86
N VAL A 107 1.35 -4.27 -6.06
CA VAL A 107 2.26 -3.60 -7.02
C VAL A 107 2.83 -2.31 -6.40
N ASP A 108 4.15 -2.14 -6.43
CA ASP A 108 4.87 -1.03 -5.79
C ASP A 108 5.09 0.19 -6.72
N GLU A 109 5.06 -0.02 -8.04
CA GLU A 109 5.25 1.03 -9.04
C GLU A 109 4.36 0.81 -10.26
N ILE A 110 3.72 1.88 -10.74
CA ILE A 110 3.02 1.92 -12.03
C ILE A 110 3.74 2.93 -12.92
N VAL A 111 4.38 2.43 -13.98
CA VAL A 111 5.03 3.21 -15.01
C VAL A 111 4.06 3.43 -16.16
N ILE A 112 3.79 4.68 -16.51
CA ILE A 112 2.94 5.04 -17.63
C ILE A 112 3.87 5.53 -18.74
N TYR A 113 4.03 4.71 -19.78
CA TYR A 113 4.92 5.07 -20.90
C TYR A 113 4.13 5.66 -22.08
N ASN A 114 4.75 6.61 -22.78
CA ASN A 114 4.17 7.15 -24.00
C ASN A 114 4.49 6.25 -25.19
N GLU A 115 3.49 5.46 -25.62
CA GLU A 115 3.55 4.55 -26.78
C GLU A 115 3.97 5.25 -28.10
N SER A 116 3.85 6.58 -28.19
CA SER A 116 4.19 7.33 -29.41
C SER A 116 5.60 7.91 -29.45
N ALA A 117 6.34 7.86 -28.33
CA ALA A 117 7.65 8.50 -28.08
C ALA A 117 7.76 10.02 -28.39
N LYS A 118 6.67 10.69 -28.78
CA LYS A 118 6.64 12.10 -29.23
C LYS A 118 6.57 13.12 -28.08
N GLY A 119 6.89 12.68 -26.86
CA GLY A 119 6.73 13.44 -25.62
C GLY A 119 5.25 13.71 -25.27
N LEU A 120 5.03 14.27 -24.09
CA LEU A 120 3.68 14.60 -23.60
C LEU A 120 3.02 15.68 -24.47
N SER A 121 1.79 15.42 -24.93
CA SER A 121 1.03 16.42 -25.68
C SER A 121 0.66 17.60 -24.77
N LYS A 122 1.06 18.81 -25.16
CA LYS A 122 0.60 20.04 -24.49
C LYS A 122 -0.92 20.11 -24.63
N GLU A 123 -1.60 20.57 -23.57
CA GLU A 123 -3.06 20.66 -23.52
C GLU A 123 -3.61 21.47 -24.71
N ASN A 124 -4.09 20.77 -25.73
CA ASN A 124 -4.73 21.39 -26.86
C ASN A 124 -6.16 21.76 -26.45
N LEU A 125 -6.45 23.06 -26.48
CA LEU A 125 -7.82 23.59 -26.47
C LEU A 125 -8.51 23.09 -27.74
N GLY A 126 -9.27 22.00 -27.62
CA GLY A 126 -10.11 21.48 -28.71
C GLY A 126 -11.12 22.52 -29.15
N LYS A 127 -11.36 22.64 -30.46
CA LYS A 127 -12.34 23.59 -31.00
C LYS A 127 -13.79 23.15 -30.83
N ASP A 128 -14.03 21.83 -30.72
CA ASP A 128 -15.37 21.23 -30.82
C ASP A 128 -15.81 20.45 -29.56
N ASP A 129 -15.03 20.53 -28.47
CA ASP A 129 -15.44 20.10 -27.14
C ASP A 129 -15.09 21.22 -26.14
N TYR A 130 -16.03 21.59 -25.26
CA TYR A 130 -15.90 22.71 -24.31
C TYR A 130 -14.86 22.49 -23.18
N LEU A 131 -13.98 21.49 -23.32
CA LEU A 131 -12.95 21.10 -22.35
C LEU A 131 -11.65 20.72 -23.09
N PRO A 132 -10.49 21.30 -22.72
CA PRO A 132 -9.19 20.83 -23.20
C PRO A 132 -8.99 19.33 -22.92
N LYS A 133 -8.54 18.58 -23.94
CA LYS A 133 -8.18 17.18 -23.80
C LYS A 133 -6.84 17.10 -23.05
N SER A 134 -6.88 16.65 -21.80
CA SER A 134 -5.68 16.27 -21.04
C SER A 134 -4.97 15.11 -21.76
N ASP A 135 -3.64 15.13 -21.79
CA ASP A 135 -2.84 14.03 -22.34
C ASP A 135 -3.20 12.71 -21.63
N PRO A 136 -3.40 11.57 -22.34
CA PRO A 136 -3.81 10.32 -21.72
C PRO A 136 -2.87 9.84 -20.60
N ASN A 137 -1.56 10.06 -20.74
CA ASN A 137 -0.56 9.67 -19.74
C ASN A 137 -0.67 10.56 -18.48
N LEU A 138 -0.81 11.89 -18.68
CA LEU A 138 -1.01 12.85 -17.58
C LEU A 138 -2.33 12.63 -16.85
N PHE A 139 -3.41 12.38 -17.59
CA PHE A 139 -4.72 12.06 -17.03
C PHE A 139 -4.64 10.81 -16.15
N MET A 140 -4.07 9.72 -16.69
CA MET A 140 -3.92 8.47 -15.97
C MET A 140 -3.08 8.65 -14.71
N GLY A 141 -1.90 9.28 -14.83
CA GLY A 141 -0.99 9.46 -13.70
C GLY A 141 -1.62 10.27 -12.57
N ARG A 142 -2.35 11.34 -12.92
CA ARG A 142 -3.07 12.19 -11.97
C ARG A 142 -4.19 11.45 -11.25
N VAL A 143 -4.96 10.60 -11.94
CA VAL A 143 -6.03 9.79 -11.33
C VAL A 143 -5.44 8.69 -10.43
N LEU A 144 -4.39 7.99 -10.86
CA LEU A 144 -3.70 6.97 -10.05
C LEU A 144 -3.11 7.58 -8.76
N GLN A 145 -2.38 8.70 -8.85
CA GLN A 145 -1.82 9.39 -7.69
C GLN A 145 -2.91 9.87 -6.70
N TYR A 146 -4.05 10.37 -7.21
CA TYR A 146 -5.18 10.76 -6.38
C TYR A 146 -5.81 9.57 -5.65
N LEU A 147 -5.95 8.43 -6.34
CA LEU A 147 -6.51 7.21 -5.77
C LEU A 147 -5.59 6.62 -4.69
N GLU A 148 -4.30 6.50 -4.96
CA GLU A 148 -3.32 5.99 -3.98
C GLU A 148 -3.21 6.89 -2.75
N THR A 149 -3.37 8.20 -2.89
CA THR A 149 -3.26 9.13 -1.76
C THR A 149 -4.39 8.90 -0.74
N PRO A 150 -4.07 8.71 0.56
CA PRO A 150 -5.07 8.56 1.62
C PRO A 150 -6.05 9.74 1.70
N LEU A 151 -7.33 9.44 1.98
CA LEU A 151 -8.43 10.41 1.89
C LEU A 151 -8.20 11.72 2.68
N TYR A 152 -7.59 11.63 3.87
CA TYR A 152 -7.30 12.78 4.73
C TYR A 152 -6.21 13.72 4.18
N LEU A 153 -5.42 13.29 3.18
CA LEU A 153 -4.39 14.11 2.53
C LEU A 153 -4.83 14.69 1.18
N ARG A 154 -5.85 14.10 0.52
CA ARG A 154 -6.26 14.49 -0.84
C ARG A 154 -6.54 15.99 -0.98
N LYS A 155 -7.23 16.60 -0.01
CA LYS A 155 -7.52 18.06 0.02
C LYS A 155 -6.29 18.96 0.23
N LEU A 156 -5.17 18.42 0.70
CA LEU A 156 -3.92 19.16 0.91
C LEU A 156 -2.96 19.02 -0.28
N LEU A 157 -3.01 17.89 -0.99
CA LEU A 157 -2.10 17.58 -2.09
C LEU A 157 -2.68 17.87 -3.48
N PHE A 158 -4.00 17.73 -3.65
CA PHE A 158 -4.66 17.86 -4.95
C PHE A 158 -5.57 19.09 -4.97
N PRO A 159 -5.22 20.16 -5.72
CA PRO A 159 -6.16 21.23 -6.00
C PRO A 159 -7.30 20.70 -6.88
N MET A 160 -8.41 21.45 -6.93
CA MET A 160 -9.55 21.13 -7.79
C MET A 160 -9.10 21.06 -9.26
N HIS A 161 -9.21 19.88 -9.87
CA HIS A 161 -8.72 19.60 -11.22
C HIS A 161 -9.78 18.89 -12.09
N ARG A 162 -9.87 19.25 -13.37
CA ARG A 162 -10.92 18.71 -14.29
C ARG A 162 -10.86 17.18 -14.42
N ASP A 163 -9.67 16.61 -14.54
CA ASP A 163 -9.45 15.16 -14.66
C ASP A 163 -9.98 14.38 -13.45
N LEU A 164 -10.00 15.02 -12.27
CA LEU A 164 -10.49 14.43 -11.02
C LEU A 164 -12.01 14.63 -10.83
N LYS A 165 -12.72 15.27 -11.78
CA LYS A 165 -14.18 15.52 -11.73
C LYS A 165 -14.99 14.26 -11.43
N PHE A 166 -14.60 13.12 -12.02
CA PHE A 166 -15.28 11.84 -11.86
C PHE A 166 -14.59 10.91 -10.86
N ALA A 167 -13.55 11.35 -10.14
CA ALA A 167 -12.82 10.49 -9.20
C ALA A 167 -13.69 10.01 -8.02
N GLY A 168 -14.83 10.68 -7.76
CA GLY A 168 -15.84 10.25 -6.79
C GLY A 168 -16.74 9.08 -7.25
N LEU A 169 -16.69 8.69 -8.53
CA LEU A 169 -17.35 7.48 -9.05
C LEU A 169 -16.56 6.20 -8.70
N LEU A 170 -15.28 6.35 -8.37
CA LEU A 170 -14.35 5.23 -8.29
C LEU A 170 -14.50 4.44 -6.99
N ASN A 171 -14.53 3.13 -7.13
CA ASN A 171 -14.49 2.19 -6.02
C ASN A 171 -13.27 2.48 -5.12
N PRO A 172 -13.43 2.51 -3.78
CA PRO A 172 -12.31 2.66 -2.86
C PRO A 172 -11.19 1.65 -3.13
N LEU A 173 -9.94 2.04 -2.88
CA LEU A 173 -8.80 1.11 -2.98
C LEU A 173 -8.54 0.36 -1.67
N ASP A 174 -8.78 1.04 -0.53
CA ASP A 174 -8.59 0.59 0.85
C ASP A 174 -7.31 -0.24 1.15
N PRO A 175 -6.10 0.17 0.69
CA PRO A 175 -4.84 -0.43 1.12
C PRO A 175 -4.50 -0.09 2.59
N PRO A 176 -3.54 -0.78 3.23
CA PRO A 176 -3.23 -0.62 4.65
C PRO A 176 -2.86 0.80 5.12
N HIS A 177 -2.43 1.71 4.22
CA HIS A 177 -2.12 3.10 4.55
C HIS A 177 -3.33 4.06 4.46
N HIS A 178 -4.50 3.58 3.98
CA HIS A 178 -5.78 4.32 3.95
C HIS A 178 -6.50 4.27 5.32
N VAL A 179 -5.76 4.58 6.37
CA VAL A 179 -6.23 4.57 7.76
C VAL A 179 -7.26 5.66 8.06
N HIS A 180 -8.25 5.34 8.88
CA HIS A 180 -9.23 6.27 9.44
C HIS A 180 -8.65 7.07 10.62
N LEU A 181 -9.44 8.00 11.16
CA LEU A 181 -9.02 8.91 12.24
C LEU A 181 -8.60 8.21 13.54
N ASP A 182 -9.31 7.13 13.87
CA ASP A 182 -9.19 6.41 15.14
C ASP A 182 -8.40 5.09 15.01
N ASP A 183 -8.07 4.69 13.78
CA ASP A 183 -7.27 3.50 13.51
C ASP A 183 -5.88 3.65 14.12
N ARG A 184 -5.43 2.63 14.83
CA ARG A 184 -4.01 2.56 15.22
C ARG A 184 -3.20 2.13 14.00
N SER A 185 -1.98 2.64 13.89
CA SER A 185 -0.99 2.16 12.92
C SER A 185 0.40 2.58 13.38
N VAL A 186 1.39 1.71 13.17
CA VAL A 186 2.81 2.00 13.41
C VAL A 186 3.32 3.07 12.45
N TYR A 187 2.83 3.05 11.22
CA TYR A 187 3.18 3.99 10.15
C TYR A 187 1.96 4.76 9.68
N ARG A 188 2.13 6.03 9.36
CA ARG A 188 1.11 6.83 8.69
C ARG A 188 1.74 7.72 7.65
N GLU A 189 1.03 7.89 6.54
CA GLU A 189 1.31 8.97 5.60
C GLU A 189 0.89 10.30 6.23
N GLY A 190 1.58 11.38 5.86
CA GLY A 190 1.23 12.70 6.34
C GLY A 190 1.73 13.81 5.43
N VAL A 191 1.16 15.00 5.58
CA VAL A 191 1.61 16.22 4.89
C VAL A 191 2.10 17.23 5.90
N VAL A 192 3.27 17.80 5.66
CA VAL A 192 3.86 18.84 6.50
C VAL A 192 3.02 20.11 6.41
N VAL A 193 2.45 20.53 7.53
CA VAL A 193 1.56 21.70 7.61
C VAL A 193 2.35 22.99 7.83
N ARG A 194 3.40 22.93 8.68
CA ARG A 194 4.26 24.08 9.03
C ARG A 194 5.51 23.63 9.79
N PRO A 195 6.60 24.43 9.78
CA PRO A 195 7.66 24.29 10.77
C PRO A 195 7.14 24.57 12.20
N ARG A 196 7.69 23.88 13.20
CA ARG A 196 7.56 24.25 14.62
C ARG A 196 8.58 25.32 14.98
N ASP A 197 9.81 25.12 14.54
CA ASP A 197 10.98 25.97 14.74
C ASP A 197 12.02 25.71 13.62
N LYS A 198 13.30 25.97 13.90
CA LYS A 198 14.42 25.74 12.96
C LYS A 198 14.89 24.28 12.87
N GLN A 199 14.37 23.38 13.70
CA GLN A 199 14.79 21.97 13.81
C GLN A 199 13.67 20.98 13.52
N TYR A 200 12.42 21.30 13.86
CA TYR A 200 11.29 20.36 13.80
C TYR A 200 10.12 20.89 12.97
N SER A 201 9.32 19.98 12.41
CA SER A 201 8.11 20.28 11.63
C SER A 201 6.87 19.59 12.19
N ILE A 202 5.70 20.11 11.83
CA ILE A 202 4.39 19.60 12.26
C ILE A 202 3.65 19.03 11.05
N VAL A 203 3.17 17.80 11.18
CA VAL A 203 2.59 16.99 10.10
C VAL A 203 1.15 16.60 10.44
N ASN A 204 0.26 16.70 9.46
CA ASN A 204 -1.06 16.11 9.53
C ASN A 204 -0.99 14.66 9.01
N CYS A 205 -1.06 13.68 9.92
CA CYS A 205 -1.09 12.25 9.58
C CYS A 205 -2.51 11.64 9.69
N GLY A 206 -3.56 12.44 9.56
CA GLY A 206 -4.94 11.96 9.65
C GLY A 206 -5.34 11.43 11.03
N MET A 207 -4.75 11.99 12.09
CA MET A 207 -5.01 11.62 13.49
C MET A 207 -5.71 12.78 14.22
N ARG A 208 -6.32 12.51 15.38
CA ARG A 208 -6.96 13.54 16.24
C ARG A 208 -6.02 14.66 16.70
N LYS A 209 -4.70 14.44 16.63
CA LYS A 209 -3.65 15.41 16.94
C LYS A 209 -2.62 15.39 15.82
N GLU A 210 -2.03 16.55 15.53
CA GLU A 210 -0.89 16.64 14.62
C GLU A 210 0.34 15.94 15.21
N VAL A 211 1.28 15.56 14.35
CA VAL A 211 2.51 14.87 14.72
C VAL A 211 3.69 15.84 14.62
N LEU A 212 4.45 15.99 15.70
CA LEU A 212 5.77 16.63 15.68
C LEU A 212 6.79 15.62 15.15
N ILE A 213 7.55 16.00 14.12
CA ILE A 213 8.56 15.14 13.50
C ILE A 213 9.99 15.59 13.79
N ASP A 214 10.89 14.61 13.82
CA ASP A 214 12.31 14.66 14.21
C ASP A 214 13.23 15.55 13.37
N ARG A 215 12.71 16.25 12.36
CA ARG A 215 13.48 17.10 11.44
C ARG A 215 12.64 18.19 10.78
N LEU A 216 13.32 19.21 10.27
CA LEU A 216 12.74 20.27 9.46
C LEU A 216 12.49 19.74 8.04
N VAL A 217 11.24 19.83 7.57
CA VAL A 217 10.83 19.44 6.22
C VAL A 217 10.00 20.58 5.62
N PRO A 218 10.10 20.89 4.31
CA PRO A 218 9.29 21.93 3.69
C PRO A 218 7.77 21.69 3.83
N THR A 219 7.01 22.76 4.04
CA THR A 219 5.54 22.71 4.05
C THR A 219 5.00 22.22 2.71
N GLY A 220 3.94 21.39 2.76
CA GLY A 220 3.36 20.74 1.59
C GLY A 220 4.00 19.40 1.22
N SER A 221 5.17 19.06 1.77
CA SER A 221 5.81 17.76 1.50
C SER A 221 4.98 16.60 2.09
N ARG A 222 4.74 15.56 1.29
CA ARG A 222 4.25 14.26 1.78
C ARG A 222 5.39 13.47 2.41
N VAL A 223 5.14 12.85 3.55
CA VAL A 223 6.12 12.08 4.34
C VAL A 223 5.50 10.83 4.95
N THR A 224 6.27 9.74 5.03
CA THR A 224 5.92 8.54 5.81
C THR A 224 6.50 8.67 7.22
N VAL A 225 5.65 8.54 8.23
CA VAL A 225 6.01 8.79 9.64
C VAL A 225 5.76 7.54 10.49
N ARG A 226 6.80 7.09 11.21
CA ARG A 226 6.64 6.11 12.31
C ARG A 226 6.09 6.86 13.51
N ILE A 227 4.93 6.43 14.03
CA ILE A 227 4.21 7.10 15.12
C ILE A 227 4.70 6.58 16.48
N HIS A 228 5.02 7.50 17.39
CA HIS A 228 5.51 7.21 18.74
C HIS A 228 4.52 7.70 19.81
N GLY A 229 4.42 6.99 20.93
CA GLY A 229 3.62 7.43 22.08
C GLY A 229 2.09 7.28 21.93
N ALA A 230 1.61 6.56 20.91
CA ALA A 230 0.20 6.13 20.84
C ALA A 230 -0.14 5.09 21.93
N GLU A 231 0.87 4.47 22.56
CA GLU A 231 0.76 3.53 23.66
C GLU A 231 0.65 4.24 25.02
N LYS A 232 -0.56 4.68 25.39
CA LYS A 232 -0.90 4.92 26.80
C LYS A 232 -1.32 3.61 27.47
N ASP A 233 -0.34 2.79 27.80
CA ASP A 233 -0.50 1.65 28.71
C ASP A 233 0.74 1.60 29.63
N ASP A 234 0.62 2.19 30.83
CA ASP A 234 1.74 2.57 31.73
C ASP A 234 2.57 1.41 32.31
N ARG A 235 2.48 0.21 31.74
CA ARG A 235 3.11 -1.03 32.23
C ARG A 235 4.01 -1.75 31.22
N ASN A 236 4.14 -1.26 29.98
CA ASN A 236 4.98 -1.92 28.98
C ASN A 236 5.74 -0.95 28.06
N LYS A 237 6.85 -0.38 28.55
CA LYS A 237 7.84 0.31 27.69
C LYS A 237 8.65 -0.69 26.85
N LYS A 238 8.04 -1.27 25.81
CA LYS A 238 8.78 -1.79 24.63
C LYS A 238 8.84 -0.68 23.57
N MET A 239 9.55 0.41 23.90
CA MET A 239 9.91 1.39 22.87
C MET A 239 10.80 0.73 21.82
N ASP A 240 10.76 1.30 20.61
CA ASP A 240 11.66 1.00 19.50
C ASP A 240 13.11 0.84 20.00
N LYS A 241 13.73 -0.33 19.75
CA LYS A 241 15.09 -0.63 20.24
C LYS A 241 16.17 0.21 19.56
N ASN A 242 15.83 0.95 18.50
CA ASN A 242 16.79 1.80 17.81
C ASN A 242 17.14 3.02 18.69
N ALA A 243 18.37 3.04 19.20
CA ALA A 243 18.89 4.13 20.04
C ALA A 243 18.77 5.52 19.38
N LYS A 244 18.82 5.61 18.04
CA LYS A 244 18.61 6.88 17.31
C LYS A 244 17.16 7.37 17.44
N THR A 245 16.18 6.46 17.33
CA THR A 245 14.76 6.78 17.53
C THR A 245 14.51 7.26 18.97
N LEU A 246 15.06 6.56 19.96
CA LEU A 246 14.92 6.93 21.37
C LEU A 246 15.50 8.32 21.67
N ALA A 247 16.68 8.62 21.13
CA ALA A 247 17.32 9.93 21.27
C ALA A 247 16.50 11.04 20.57
N ALA A 248 15.95 10.79 19.39
CA ALA A 248 15.10 11.74 18.68
C ALA A 248 13.80 12.05 19.46
N ILE A 249 13.14 11.03 20.02
CA ILE A 249 11.95 11.21 20.87
C ILE A 249 12.31 12.04 22.10
N ALA A 250 13.38 11.69 22.83
CA ALA A 250 13.80 12.43 24.02
C ALA A 250 14.17 13.89 23.71
N ALA A 251 14.81 14.16 22.57
CA ALA A 251 15.12 15.51 22.12
C ALA A 251 13.85 16.33 21.78
N MET A 252 12.88 15.73 21.09
CA MET A 252 11.58 16.36 20.82
C MET A 252 10.79 16.63 22.10
N GLU A 253 10.72 15.67 23.04
CA GLU A 253 10.07 15.85 24.34
C GLU A 253 10.75 16.95 25.17
N ALA A 254 12.08 16.99 25.20
CA ALA A 254 12.84 18.05 25.86
C ALA A 254 12.55 19.43 25.24
N SER A 255 12.41 19.51 23.92
CA SER A 255 12.05 20.76 23.21
C SER A 255 10.66 21.31 23.59
N LEU A 256 9.80 20.48 24.18
CA LEU A 256 8.45 20.81 24.64
C LEU A 256 8.36 21.03 26.16
N SER A 257 9.42 20.76 26.92
CA SER A 257 9.40 20.71 28.40
C SER A 257 9.02 22.03 29.11
N GLY A 258 9.07 23.16 28.42
CA GLY A 258 8.60 24.46 28.91
C GLY A 258 7.09 24.70 28.80
N ASP A 259 6.34 23.86 28.07
CA ASP A 259 4.90 24.00 27.86
C ASP A 259 4.20 22.63 28.00
N LYS A 260 3.66 22.38 29.20
CA LYS A 260 2.89 21.16 29.53
C LYS A 260 1.63 21.02 28.67
N GLY A 261 1.10 22.10 28.09
CA GLY A 261 0.01 22.07 27.11
C GLY A 261 0.47 21.59 25.75
N ALA A 262 1.61 22.09 25.24
CA ALA A 262 2.20 21.64 23.98
C ALA A 262 2.59 20.15 24.00
N GLN A 263 3.09 19.64 25.12
CA GLN A 263 3.41 18.22 25.28
C GLN A 263 2.16 17.31 25.20
N GLN A 264 0.97 17.83 25.52
CA GLN A 264 -0.30 17.13 25.30
C GLN A 264 -0.91 17.41 23.91
N LYS A 265 -0.42 18.41 23.16
CA LYS A 265 -1.00 18.87 21.90
C LYS A 265 -0.64 17.99 20.71
N TYR A 266 0.56 17.41 20.70
CA TYR A 266 1.11 16.67 19.57
C TYR A 266 1.35 15.20 19.90
N PHE A 267 1.26 14.32 18.89
CA PHE A 267 1.96 13.04 18.92
C PHE A 267 3.42 13.24 18.48
N MET A 268 4.31 12.31 18.83
CA MET A 268 5.69 12.31 18.34
C MET A 268 5.82 11.36 17.17
N GLY A 269 6.69 11.65 16.21
CA GLY A 269 6.96 10.78 15.08
C GLY A 269 8.37 10.94 14.52
N THR A 270 8.86 9.92 13.85
CA THR A 270 10.13 10.00 13.09
C THR A 270 9.86 9.76 11.61
N VAL A 271 10.42 10.60 10.75
CA VAL A 271 10.31 10.41 9.29
C VAL A 271 11.17 9.22 8.88
N VAL A 272 10.55 8.27 8.17
CA VAL A 272 11.18 7.06 7.64
C VAL A 272 11.13 7.06 6.11
N SER A 273 11.83 6.13 5.47
CA SER A 273 11.66 5.90 4.02
C SER A 273 10.24 5.38 3.75
N PRO A 274 9.56 5.79 2.65
CA PRO A 274 8.30 5.20 2.22
C PRO A 274 8.37 3.69 1.96
N LYS A 275 9.57 3.13 1.75
CA LYS A 275 9.79 1.68 1.62
C LYS A 275 9.80 0.93 2.96
N THR A 276 10.04 1.63 4.08
CA THR A 276 10.21 1.04 5.43
C THR A 276 9.00 0.22 5.92
N PRO A 277 7.73 0.66 5.76
CA PRO A 277 6.59 -0.12 6.22
C PRO A 277 6.54 -1.52 5.58
N ARG A 278 6.73 -1.57 4.26
CA ARG A 278 6.82 -2.80 3.45
C ARG A 278 8.02 -3.66 3.85
N GLU A 279 9.20 -3.06 3.98
CA GLU A 279 10.47 -3.77 4.27
C GLU A 279 10.56 -4.33 5.70
N GLU A 280 9.94 -3.67 6.69
CA GLU A 280 9.96 -4.14 8.08
C GLU A 280 8.75 -4.98 8.47
N THR A 281 7.55 -4.64 7.97
CA THR A 281 6.27 -5.26 8.42
C THR A 281 5.62 -6.15 7.36
N GLY A 282 6.05 -6.05 6.10
CA GLY A 282 5.47 -6.78 4.98
C GLY A 282 4.15 -6.22 4.45
N TYR A 283 3.50 -5.31 5.18
CA TYR A 283 2.26 -4.68 4.74
C TYR A 283 2.48 -3.84 3.49
N TYR A 284 1.53 -3.91 2.57
CA TYR A 284 1.50 -3.09 1.38
C TYR A 284 1.31 -1.60 1.74
N TRP A 285 1.98 -0.71 0.99
CA TRP A 285 2.04 0.72 1.31
C TRP A 285 1.72 1.62 0.09
N GLY A 286 0.91 1.11 -0.83
CA GLY A 286 0.56 1.78 -2.08
C GLY A 286 1.62 1.61 -3.17
N TYR A 287 1.39 2.30 -4.29
CA TYR A 287 2.28 2.34 -5.44
C TYR A 287 2.82 3.74 -5.68
N GLN A 288 4.01 3.83 -6.27
CA GLN A 288 4.49 5.05 -6.90
C GLN A 288 3.98 5.11 -8.35
N VAL A 289 3.83 6.31 -8.89
CA VAL A 289 3.41 6.53 -10.28
C VAL A 289 4.50 7.30 -11.00
N ARG A 290 5.09 6.69 -12.03
CA ARG A 290 6.15 7.27 -12.85
C ARG A 290 5.64 7.48 -14.28
N LEU A 291 5.99 8.61 -14.88
CA LEU A 291 5.79 8.85 -16.31
C LEU A 291 7.10 8.50 -17.03
N ALA A 292 7.01 7.90 -18.20
CA ALA A 292 8.13 7.57 -19.08
C ALA A 292 7.84 8.11 -20.49
N ASP A 293 8.72 8.96 -21.03
CA ASP A 293 8.46 9.62 -22.33
C ASP A 293 8.56 8.68 -23.55
N ALA A 294 9.10 7.48 -23.36
CA ALA A 294 9.11 6.37 -24.32
C ALA A 294 9.28 5.02 -23.58
N ILE A 295 9.21 3.89 -24.28
CA ILE A 295 9.32 2.56 -23.66
C ILE A 295 10.74 2.25 -23.14
N SER A 296 11.79 2.74 -23.80
CA SER A 296 13.18 2.67 -23.32
C SER A 296 13.36 3.35 -21.96
N LYS A 297 12.58 4.40 -21.67
CA LYS A 297 12.58 5.12 -20.38
C LYS A 297 11.87 4.34 -19.27
N VAL A 298 11.11 3.30 -19.58
CA VAL A 298 10.66 2.34 -18.56
C VAL A 298 11.90 1.75 -17.88
N PHE A 299 12.85 1.22 -18.64
CA PHE A 299 14.04 0.54 -18.10
C PHE A 299 15.14 1.51 -17.66
N THR A 300 15.49 2.48 -18.51
CA THR A 300 16.66 3.36 -18.29
C THR A 300 16.46 4.42 -17.21
N GLU A 301 15.22 4.73 -16.83
CA GLU A 301 14.88 5.66 -15.76
C GLU A 301 14.22 4.95 -14.56
N SER A 302 14.58 3.68 -14.35
CA SER A 302 14.17 2.90 -13.18
C SER A 302 14.55 3.60 -11.86
N PRO A 303 13.69 3.59 -10.81
CA PRO A 303 14.01 4.18 -9.50
C PRO A 303 14.96 3.31 -8.64
N PHE A 304 15.48 2.21 -9.21
CA PHE A 304 16.36 1.25 -8.56
C PHE A 304 17.78 1.37 -9.15
N SER A 305 18.80 1.36 -8.28
CA SER A 305 20.21 1.58 -8.67
C SER A 305 20.73 0.59 -9.72
N ASP A 306 20.22 -0.64 -9.64
CA ASP A 306 20.64 -1.78 -10.44
C ASP A 306 19.59 -2.12 -11.52
N GLY A 307 18.61 -1.23 -11.71
CA GLY A 307 17.50 -1.39 -12.66
C GLY A 307 16.44 -2.39 -12.18
N TYR A 308 15.75 -2.99 -13.15
CA TYR A 308 14.88 -4.15 -12.91
C TYR A 308 15.68 -5.41 -13.25
N ASP A 309 15.81 -6.33 -12.29
CA ASP A 309 16.57 -7.59 -12.45
C ASP A 309 15.71 -8.77 -12.92
N LEU A 310 14.41 -8.53 -13.14
CA LEU A 310 13.50 -9.42 -13.84
C LEU A 310 12.52 -8.61 -14.71
N THR A 311 12.63 -8.75 -16.02
CA THR A 311 11.79 -8.07 -17.01
C THR A 311 10.86 -9.07 -17.72
N ILE A 312 9.56 -8.80 -17.68
CA ILE A 312 8.54 -9.68 -18.30
C ILE A 312 7.69 -8.85 -19.26
N GLY A 313 7.69 -9.19 -20.54
CA GLY A 313 6.76 -8.63 -21.53
C GLY A 313 5.57 -9.55 -21.75
N THR A 314 4.36 -8.98 -21.81
CA THR A 314 3.12 -9.75 -22.06
C THR A 314 2.65 -9.61 -23.51
N SER A 315 2.37 -10.73 -24.18
CA SER A 315 1.84 -10.76 -25.54
C SER A 315 1.07 -12.05 -25.81
N ASP A 316 0.07 -12.01 -26.70
CA ASP A 316 -0.61 -13.20 -27.21
C ASP A 316 0.32 -14.12 -28.01
N LYS A 317 1.38 -13.55 -28.60
CA LYS A 317 2.50 -14.25 -29.26
C LYS A 317 3.54 -14.82 -28.27
N GLY A 318 3.40 -14.53 -26.98
CA GLY A 318 4.32 -14.98 -25.94
C GLY A 318 4.25 -16.49 -25.67
N THR A 319 5.23 -16.99 -24.92
CA THR A 319 5.23 -18.39 -24.47
C THR A 319 4.04 -18.62 -23.54
N PRO A 320 3.15 -19.60 -23.80
CA PRO A 320 2.01 -19.88 -22.95
C PRO A 320 2.39 -20.12 -21.48
N ILE A 321 1.76 -19.38 -20.57
CA ILE A 321 1.99 -19.53 -19.14
C ILE A 321 1.64 -20.95 -18.69
N SER A 322 2.54 -21.54 -17.91
CA SER A 322 2.42 -22.90 -17.38
C SER A 322 3.26 -23.01 -16.10
N PRO A 323 3.04 -24.04 -15.26
CA PRO A 323 3.87 -24.26 -14.08
C PRO A 323 5.37 -24.36 -14.38
N ALA A 324 5.75 -24.90 -15.54
CA ALA A 324 7.15 -24.95 -15.96
C ALA A 324 7.73 -23.56 -16.26
N VAL A 325 6.97 -22.70 -16.95
CA VAL A 325 7.38 -21.32 -17.23
C VAL A 325 7.48 -20.52 -15.94
N THR A 326 6.48 -20.60 -15.05
CA THR A 326 6.52 -19.87 -13.78
C THR A 326 7.62 -20.37 -12.85
N SER A 327 7.89 -21.68 -12.77
CA SER A 327 9.03 -22.21 -12.02
C SER A 327 10.40 -21.90 -12.64
N SER A 328 10.46 -21.47 -13.90
CA SER A 328 11.71 -21.04 -14.56
C SER A 328 12.08 -19.57 -14.29
N LEU A 329 11.17 -18.76 -13.73
CA LEU A 329 11.48 -17.39 -13.36
C LEU A 329 12.56 -17.38 -12.25
N PRO A 330 13.63 -16.57 -12.38
CA PRO A 330 14.70 -16.50 -11.40
C PRO A 330 14.25 -15.83 -10.09
N ASN A 331 15.11 -15.93 -9.06
CA ASN A 331 15.00 -15.02 -7.91
C ASN A 331 15.23 -13.58 -8.37
N PHE A 332 14.48 -12.63 -7.80
CA PHE A 332 14.54 -11.22 -8.20
C PHE A 332 14.36 -10.28 -7.00
N GLN A 333 14.88 -9.07 -7.12
CA GLN A 333 14.67 -7.97 -6.18
C GLN A 333 13.71 -6.92 -6.75
N HIS A 334 13.72 -6.65 -8.05
CA HIS A 334 12.98 -5.58 -8.71
C HIS A 334 12.40 -6.07 -10.04
N ALA A 335 11.21 -6.69 -10.01
CA ALA A 335 10.54 -7.11 -11.23
C ALA A 335 9.78 -5.96 -11.90
N VAL A 336 9.69 -5.99 -13.24
CA VAL A 336 8.75 -5.19 -14.04
C VAL A 336 8.00 -6.06 -15.03
N ILE A 337 6.67 -5.89 -15.08
CA ILE A 337 5.80 -6.49 -16.09
C ILE A 337 5.34 -5.40 -17.05
N VAL A 338 5.68 -5.51 -18.33
CA VAL A 338 5.30 -4.55 -19.37
C VAL A 338 4.14 -5.09 -20.18
N PHE A 339 3.11 -4.26 -20.32
CA PHE A 339 1.89 -4.51 -21.08
C PHE A 339 1.82 -3.59 -22.30
N GLY A 340 1.24 -4.09 -23.39
CA GLY A 340 1.01 -3.33 -24.62
C GLY A 340 -0.28 -2.51 -24.61
N GLY A 341 -0.39 -1.62 -25.60
CA GLY A 341 -1.64 -0.95 -25.96
C GLY A 341 -2.53 -1.84 -26.82
N ALA A 342 -3.41 -1.23 -27.62
CA ALA A 342 -4.33 -1.96 -28.50
C ALA A 342 -3.62 -2.79 -29.59
N ASN A 343 -2.37 -2.44 -29.91
CA ASN A 343 -1.56 -3.03 -30.98
C ASN A 343 -0.31 -3.76 -30.45
N GLY A 344 -0.31 -4.16 -29.17
CA GLY A 344 0.83 -4.81 -28.53
C GLY A 344 1.87 -3.83 -27.98
N ILE A 345 3.04 -4.35 -27.62
CA ILE A 345 4.20 -3.57 -27.12
C ILE A 345 5.05 -3.10 -28.30
N GLU A 346 5.02 -3.85 -29.39
CA GLU A 346 5.74 -3.63 -30.64
C GLU A 346 5.52 -2.22 -31.21
N THR A 347 4.32 -1.64 -31.03
CA THR A 347 4.01 -0.26 -31.47
C THR A 347 4.84 0.78 -30.72
N ALA A 348 5.12 0.55 -29.44
CA ALA A 348 5.94 1.45 -28.63
C ALA A 348 7.43 1.32 -28.97
N VAL A 349 7.87 0.11 -29.32
CA VAL A 349 9.25 -0.18 -29.76
C VAL A 349 9.53 0.46 -31.11
N GLU A 350 8.62 0.32 -32.09
CA GLU A 350 8.74 0.95 -33.41
C GLU A 350 8.76 2.49 -33.35
N ALA A 351 8.13 3.09 -32.34
CA ALA A 351 8.10 4.53 -32.15
C ALA A 351 9.33 5.11 -31.44
N ASP A 352 10.07 4.31 -30.68
CA ASP A 352 11.15 4.78 -29.79
C ASP A 352 12.50 4.80 -30.51
N GLU A 353 12.91 5.98 -30.99
CA GLU A 353 14.16 6.18 -31.74
C GLU A 353 15.45 5.82 -30.96
N ASP A 354 15.40 5.71 -29.63
CA ASP A 354 16.54 5.22 -28.83
C ASP A 354 16.71 3.69 -28.94
N LEU A 355 15.66 2.96 -29.32
CA LEU A 355 15.70 1.51 -29.54
C LEU A 355 16.14 1.20 -30.98
N LYS A 356 17.26 0.47 -31.10
CA LYS A 356 17.86 0.07 -32.38
C LYS A 356 17.41 -1.31 -32.83
N CYS A 357 16.18 -1.69 -32.50
CA CYS A 357 15.62 -3.02 -32.74
C CYS A 357 14.25 -2.91 -33.42
N GLY A 358 13.91 -3.90 -34.24
CA GLY A 358 12.64 -3.94 -34.96
C GLY A 358 11.49 -4.51 -34.11
N THR A 359 10.28 -4.45 -34.65
CA THR A 359 9.09 -5.05 -34.01
C THR A 359 9.27 -6.55 -33.72
N GLU A 360 9.93 -7.29 -34.60
CA GLU A 360 10.26 -8.73 -34.45
C GLU A 360 11.23 -9.03 -33.30
N ASP A 361 12.05 -8.03 -32.93
CA ASP A 361 13.06 -8.10 -31.87
C ASP A 361 12.50 -7.68 -30.49
N THR A 362 11.24 -7.19 -30.43
CA THR A 362 10.60 -6.69 -29.20
C THR A 362 10.70 -7.66 -28.03
N LYS A 363 10.58 -8.96 -28.30
CA LYS A 363 10.68 -10.03 -27.29
C LYS A 363 12.06 -10.07 -26.61
N ASP A 364 13.12 -9.68 -27.31
CA ASP A 364 14.52 -9.78 -26.87
C ASP A 364 14.92 -8.61 -25.96
N MET A 365 14.00 -7.65 -25.73
CA MET A 365 14.09 -6.64 -24.68
C MET A 365 13.73 -7.16 -23.28
N PHE A 366 13.27 -8.40 -23.17
CA PHE A 366 12.73 -8.99 -21.95
C PHE A 366 13.40 -10.33 -21.60
N ASP A 367 13.61 -10.58 -20.31
CA ASP A 367 14.07 -11.89 -19.83
C ASP A 367 13.01 -12.98 -20.12
N HIS A 368 11.73 -12.61 -20.06
CA HIS A 368 10.61 -13.50 -20.40
C HIS A 368 9.53 -12.80 -21.23
N TRP A 369 9.08 -13.48 -22.30
CA TRP A 369 7.99 -13.05 -23.17
C TRP A 369 6.82 -14.04 -23.07
N ILE A 370 5.74 -13.66 -22.38
CA ILE A 370 4.71 -14.59 -21.86
C ILE A 370 3.31 -14.27 -22.39
N ASN A 371 2.58 -15.32 -22.81
CA ASN A 371 1.13 -15.28 -23.00
C ASN A 371 0.43 -15.79 -21.74
N THR A 372 -0.25 -14.89 -21.02
CA THR A 372 -0.92 -15.20 -19.74
C THR A 372 -2.39 -15.63 -19.89
N CYS A 373 -2.95 -15.57 -21.11
CA CYS A 373 -4.30 -16.02 -21.43
C CYS A 373 -4.30 -16.97 -22.66
N PRO A 374 -3.63 -18.14 -22.57
CA PRO A 374 -3.61 -19.09 -23.68
C PRO A 374 -5.02 -19.60 -24.00
N GLN A 375 -5.32 -19.80 -25.28
CA GLN A 375 -6.64 -20.20 -25.78
C GLN A 375 -7.77 -19.20 -25.44
N GLN A 376 -7.45 -17.90 -25.35
CA GLN A 376 -8.44 -16.82 -25.19
C GLN A 376 -9.63 -16.94 -26.15
N GLY A 377 -10.86 -16.87 -25.60
CA GLY A 377 -12.10 -16.92 -26.38
C GLY A 377 -12.47 -15.59 -27.06
N SER A 378 -11.80 -14.49 -26.70
CA SER A 378 -11.88 -13.20 -27.39
C SER A 378 -10.70 -13.04 -28.33
N ARG A 379 -10.87 -12.32 -29.44
CA ARG A 379 -9.75 -11.94 -30.33
C ARG A 379 -8.76 -10.99 -29.65
N VAL A 380 -9.23 -10.19 -28.70
CA VAL A 380 -8.43 -9.20 -27.98
C VAL A 380 -8.75 -9.32 -26.49
N VAL A 381 -7.71 -9.37 -25.66
CA VAL A 381 -7.81 -9.14 -24.20
C VAL A 381 -7.34 -7.71 -23.97
N ARG A 382 -8.16 -6.89 -23.30
CA ARG A 382 -7.84 -5.48 -23.05
C ARG A 382 -6.76 -5.37 -21.96
N THR A 383 -5.98 -4.29 -21.97
CA THR A 383 -4.83 -4.12 -21.08
C THR A 383 -5.19 -4.25 -19.59
N GLU A 384 -6.34 -3.73 -19.15
CA GLU A 384 -6.80 -3.86 -17.76
C GLU A 384 -7.29 -5.28 -17.39
N GLU A 385 -7.73 -6.06 -18.38
CA GLU A 385 -8.10 -7.47 -18.22
C GLU A 385 -6.84 -8.33 -18.13
N ALA A 386 -5.91 -8.11 -19.08
CA ALA A 386 -4.59 -8.76 -19.13
C ALA A 386 -3.78 -8.50 -17.86
N LEU A 387 -3.86 -7.29 -17.30
CA LEU A 387 -3.24 -6.92 -16.03
C LEU A 387 -3.71 -7.82 -14.87
N LEU A 388 -5.03 -7.98 -14.70
CA LEU A 388 -5.61 -8.83 -13.66
C LEU A 388 -5.25 -10.31 -13.85
N ILE A 389 -5.34 -10.82 -15.09
CA ILE A 389 -5.00 -12.22 -15.43
C ILE A 389 -3.52 -12.49 -15.13
N THR A 390 -2.63 -11.60 -15.57
CA THR A 390 -1.18 -11.74 -15.44
C THR A 390 -0.73 -11.68 -13.98
N LEU A 391 -1.19 -10.67 -13.23
CA LEU A 391 -0.83 -10.54 -11.81
C LEU A 391 -1.35 -11.72 -10.99
N SER A 392 -2.56 -12.22 -11.28
CA SER A 392 -3.10 -13.43 -10.65
C SER A 392 -2.25 -14.67 -10.96
N ALA A 393 -1.80 -14.85 -12.20
CA ALA A 393 -1.04 -16.02 -12.61
C ALA A 393 0.41 -16.02 -12.08
N LEU A 394 0.98 -14.84 -11.79
CA LEU A 394 2.34 -14.68 -11.27
C LEU A 394 2.41 -14.51 -9.73
N GLN A 395 1.30 -14.23 -9.05
CA GLN A 395 1.26 -13.90 -7.61
C GLN A 395 2.02 -14.92 -6.72
N GLY A 396 1.72 -16.22 -6.88
CA GLY A 396 2.37 -17.27 -6.09
C GLY A 396 3.86 -17.41 -6.37
N THR A 397 4.27 -17.19 -7.63
CA THR A 397 5.67 -17.25 -8.06
C THR A 397 6.47 -16.08 -7.53
N PHE A 398 5.92 -14.86 -7.60
CA PHE A 398 6.57 -13.67 -7.05
C PHE A 398 6.72 -13.74 -5.53
N ALA A 399 5.73 -14.29 -4.83
CA ALA A 399 5.83 -14.54 -3.39
C ALA A 399 6.93 -15.56 -3.01
N ALA A 400 7.27 -16.49 -3.93
CA ALA A 400 8.28 -17.52 -3.72
C ALA A 400 9.71 -17.09 -4.13
N GLN A 401 9.85 -16.40 -5.28
CA GLN A 401 11.14 -16.03 -5.87
C GLN A 401 11.64 -14.63 -5.47
N GLY A 402 10.78 -13.78 -4.90
CA GLY A 402 11.18 -12.46 -4.44
C GLY A 402 12.06 -12.51 -3.18
N VAL A 403 13.24 -11.87 -3.22
CA VAL A 403 14.25 -11.86 -2.13
C VAL A 403 14.31 -10.59 -1.27
#